data_AF-A0A6P1Y4W9-F1
#
_entry.id   AF-A0A6P1Y4W9-F1
#
_cell.length_a   1.000
_cell.length_b   1.000
_cell.length_c   1.000
_cell.angle_alpha   90.00
_cell.angle_beta   90.00
_cell.angle_gamma   90.00
#
_symmetry.space_group_name_H-M   'P 1'
#
loop_
_entity.id
_entity.type
_entity.pdbx_description
1 polymer ?
#
loop_
_entity_poly.entity_id
_entity_poly.type
_entity_poly.pdbx_seq_one_letter_code
_entity_poly.pdbx_strand_id
1 'polypeptide(L)'
;MGKKLYTLAILLMALAVSLFSCATGNNIAVPDTSLSDTRELAEQIVRELNYVRTNPRRYATEVLEPRLKYFDGNMYDEPGKVRLLTQEGITPLQECIRVLKDTAVAEPLTLETGLCRSAQWLANDQAYTGGMGHTGSDGSDLVTRINRYGTWGILCGENCAYGSITARDIVVQLLIDDGVPSRGHRINILKQEFKKVGIGFNKTGNAPYGAVTVMDFAGSYTGISKNSSF
;
A
#
# COMPACT_ATOMS: atom_id res chain seq x y z
N MET A 1 54.95 -38.36 -13.88
CA MET A 1 54.51 -39.43 -14.79
C MET A 1 53.35 -40.15 -14.11
N GLY A 2 52.15 -40.16 -14.70
CA GLY A 2 51.01 -40.91 -14.11
C GLY A 2 49.64 -40.29 -14.41
N LYS A 3 49.03 -40.76 -15.50
CA LYS A 3 47.71 -40.39 -16.03
C LYS A 3 46.58 -40.76 -15.06
N LYS A 4 45.49 -39.97 -15.00
CA LYS A 4 44.18 -40.47 -14.54
C LYS A 4 43.20 -40.53 -15.72
N LEU A 5 42.61 -41.71 -15.81
CA LEU A 5 41.75 -42.26 -16.85
C LEU A 5 40.39 -41.55 -16.95
N TYR A 6 39.92 -41.48 -18.19
CA TYR A 6 38.54 -41.23 -18.56
C TYR A 6 37.65 -42.41 -18.16
N THR A 7 36.44 -42.14 -17.67
CA THR A 7 35.31 -43.05 -17.84
C THR A 7 34.11 -42.27 -18.35
N LEU A 8 33.85 -42.54 -19.63
CA LEU A 8 32.70 -42.15 -20.42
C LEU A 8 31.46 -42.92 -19.95
N ALA A 9 30.35 -42.23 -19.70
CA ALA A 9 29.03 -42.86 -19.59
C ALA A 9 28.07 -42.13 -20.55
N ILE A 10 27.91 -42.73 -21.72
CA ILE A 10 26.81 -42.49 -22.66
C ILE A 10 25.70 -43.46 -22.24
N LEU A 11 24.48 -42.97 -21.97
CA LEU A 11 23.31 -43.83 -22.07
C LEU A 11 22.02 -43.04 -22.41
N LEU A 12 21.64 -43.22 -23.68
CA LEU A 12 20.29 -43.28 -24.27
C LEU A 12 19.26 -42.15 -24.03
N MET A 13 18.98 -41.44 -25.13
CA MET A 13 17.71 -40.78 -25.40
C MET A 13 16.57 -41.82 -25.44
N ALA A 14 15.55 -41.64 -24.61
CA ALA A 14 14.24 -42.25 -24.78
C ALA A 14 13.23 -41.18 -25.22
N LEU A 15 12.85 -41.25 -26.49
CA LEU A 15 11.73 -40.55 -27.08
C LEU A 15 10.44 -41.20 -26.56
N ALA A 16 9.68 -40.51 -25.70
CA ALA A 16 8.33 -40.91 -25.33
C ALA A 16 7.36 -39.85 -25.87
N VAL A 17 6.75 -40.17 -27.02
CA VAL A 17 5.53 -39.50 -27.49
C VAL A 17 4.38 -40.10 -26.70
N SER A 18 3.75 -39.31 -25.84
CA SER A 18 2.44 -39.61 -25.29
C SER A 18 1.53 -38.39 -25.46
N LEU A 19 0.68 -38.48 -26.48
CA LEU A 19 -0.53 -37.67 -26.63
C LEU A 19 -1.54 -38.12 -25.57
N PHE A 20 -1.83 -37.28 -24.57
CA PHE A 20 -3.12 -37.29 -23.86
C PHE A 20 -3.46 -35.89 -23.33
N SER A 21 -4.48 -35.32 -23.96
CA SER A 21 -5.60 -34.49 -23.47
C SER A 21 -5.47 -33.46 -22.34
N CYS A 22 -6.13 -32.34 -22.63
CA CYS A 22 -6.52 -31.16 -21.88
C CYS A 22 -7.00 -31.33 -20.41
N ALA A 23 -6.74 -30.28 -19.61
CA ALA A 23 -7.34 -29.86 -18.33
C ALA A 23 -7.08 -30.79 -17.12
N THR A 24 -6.62 -30.28 -15.97
CA THR A 24 -7.29 -29.26 -15.15
C THR A 24 -6.30 -28.33 -14.44
N GLY A 25 -6.59 -27.03 -14.50
CA GLY A 25 -5.92 -26.03 -13.67
C GLY A 25 -6.19 -26.28 -12.19
N ASN A 26 -5.14 -26.25 -11.38
CA ASN A 26 -5.30 -26.09 -9.94
C ASN A 26 -5.91 -24.70 -9.70
N ASN A 27 -7.22 -24.68 -9.43
CA ASN A 27 -7.90 -23.55 -8.80
C ASN A 27 -7.31 -23.37 -7.41
N ILE A 28 -6.22 -22.59 -7.32
CA ILE A 28 -5.86 -21.94 -6.06
C ILE A 28 -6.94 -20.89 -5.86
N ALA A 29 -7.89 -21.20 -4.97
CA ALA A 29 -8.89 -20.24 -4.54
C ALA A 29 -8.15 -19.02 -3.97
N VAL A 30 -8.07 -17.95 -4.76
CA VAL A 30 -7.76 -16.62 -4.26
C VAL A 30 -8.83 -16.31 -3.23
N PRO A 31 -8.48 -16.05 -1.95
CA PRO A 31 -9.48 -15.68 -0.95
C PRO A 31 -10.26 -14.47 -1.46
N ASP A 32 -11.56 -14.65 -1.63
CA ASP A 32 -12.46 -13.70 -2.28
C ASP A 32 -12.75 -12.55 -1.30
N THR A 33 -11.83 -11.58 -1.20
CA THR A 33 -12.22 -10.29 -0.63
C THR A 33 -13.13 -9.65 -1.67
N SER A 34 -14.42 -9.53 -1.34
CA SER A 34 -15.39 -9.02 -2.30
C SER A 34 -14.98 -7.62 -2.74
N LEU A 35 -15.21 -7.29 -4.02
CA LEU A 35 -14.96 -5.94 -4.54
C LEU A 35 -15.66 -4.85 -3.69
N SER A 36 -16.78 -5.20 -3.04
CA SER A 36 -17.48 -4.36 -2.06
C SER A 36 -16.68 -4.08 -0.80
N ASP A 37 -15.97 -5.07 -0.23
CA ASP A 37 -15.18 -4.87 1.00
C ASP A 37 -13.99 -3.95 0.74
N THR A 38 -13.33 -4.10 -0.42
CA THR A 38 -12.24 -3.23 -0.85
C THR A 38 -12.72 -1.79 -1.06
N ARG A 39 -13.90 -1.63 -1.65
CA ARG A 39 -14.53 -0.30 -1.82
C ARG A 39 -14.88 0.33 -0.48
N GLU A 40 -15.47 -0.43 0.44
CA GLU A 40 -15.85 0.09 1.75
C GLU A 40 -14.61 0.56 2.53
N LEU A 41 -13.54 -0.25 2.56
CA LEU A 41 -12.29 0.13 3.19
C LEU A 41 -11.67 1.37 2.54
N ALA A 42 -11.70 1.47 1.21
CA ALA A 42 -11.23 2.66 0.49
C ALA A 42 -11.98 3.93 0.93
N GLU A 43 -13.31 3.86 1.04
CA GLU A 43 -14.12 4.98 1.51
C GLU A 43 -13.85 5.31 3.00
N GLN A 44 -13.62 4.30 3.84
CA GLN A 44 -13.21 4.49 5.23
C GLN A 44 -11.83 5.17 5.33
N ILE A 45 -10.86 4.76 4.51
CA ILE A 45 -9.53 5.38 4.44
C ILE A 45 -9.64 6.84 4.02
N VAL A 46 -10.42 7.16 2.98
CA VAL A 46 -10.61 8.57 2.58
C VAL A 46 -11.28 9.39 3.67
N ARG A 47 -12.26 8.83 4.39
CA ARG A 47 -12.84 9.51 5.56
C ARG A 47 -11.80 9.79 6.64
N GLU A 48 -10.93 8.83 6.94
CA GLU A 48 -9.87 8.98 7.92
C GLU A 48 -8.81 10.01 7.48
N LEU A 49 -8.34 9.96 6.22
CA LEU A 49 -7.45 10.96 5.63
C LEU A 49 -8.07 12.37 5.72
N ASN A 50 -9.36 12.48 5.40
CA ASN A 50 -10.07 13.75 5.47
C ASN A 50 -10.26 14.23 6.92
N TYR A 51 -10.41 13.33 7.89
CA TYR A 51 -10.43 13.72 9.30
C TYR A 51 -9.10 14.37 9.70
N VAL A 52 -7.96 13.76 9.35
CA VAL A 52 -6.63 14.34 9.59
C VAL A 52 -6.49 15.70 8.92
N ARG A 53 -6.83 15.80 7.62
CA ARG A 53 -6.63 17.00 6.81
C ARG A 53 -7.50 18.17 7.26
N THR A 54 -8.76 17.89 7.58
CA THR A 54 -9.73 18.93 7.94
C THR A 54 -9.69 19.31 9.42
N ASN A 55 -9.12 18.43 10.27
CA ASN A 55 -9.06 18.62 11.72
C ASN A 55 -7.71 18.19 12.33
N PRO A 56 -6.55 18.68 11.85
CA PRO A 56 -5.25 18.13 12.23
C PRO A 56 -4.94 18.25 13.73
N ARG A 57 -5.22 19.42 14.33
CA ARG A 57 -5.10 19.63 15.79
C ARG A 57 -5.94 18.64 16.60
N ARG A 58 -7.19 18.43 16.19
CA ARG A 58 -8.10 17.51 16.86
C ARG A 58 -7.64 16.06 16.71
N TYR A 59 -7.16 15.69 15.52
CA TYR A 59 -6.61 14.36 15.25
C TYR A 59 -5.39 14.08 16.15
N ALA A 60 -4.50 15.05 16.30
CA ALA A 60 -3.36 14.95 17.22
C ALA A 60 -3.83 14.62 18.64
N THR A 61 -4.81 15.37 19.16
CA THR A 61 -5.29 15.23 20.54
C THR A 61 -6.12 13.98 20.77
N GLU A 62 -7.06 13.66 19.88
CA GLU A 62 -8.01 12.56 20.11
C GLU A 62 -7.46 11.20 19.67
N VAL A 63 -6.58 11.17 18.67
CA VAL A 63 -6.06 9.93 18.09
C VAL A 63 -4.62 9.67 18.49
N LEU A 64 -3.72 10.64 18.32
CA LEU A 64 -2.28 10.36 18.48
C LEU A 64 -1.80 10.45 19.93
N GLU A 65 -2.18 11.49 20.68
CA GLU A 65 -1.75 11.67 22.08
C GLU A 65 -2.07 10.48 23.00
N PRO A 66 -3.27 9.84 22.93
CA PRO A 66 -3.57 8.69 23.76
C PRO A 66 -2.65 7.48 23.54
N ARG A 67 -1.94 7.43 22.39
CA ARG A 67 -1.02 6.35 22.05
C ARG A 67 0.35 6.50 22.70
N LEU A 68 0.73 7.69 23.17
CA LEU A 68 2.03 7.94 23.81
C LEU A 68 2.28 7.00 25.01
N LYS A 69 1.22 6.72 25.79
CA LYS A 69 1.31 5.88 27.00
C LYS A 69 1.58 4.40 26.72
N TYR A 70 1.49 3.96 25.46
CA TYR A 70 1.71 2.58 25.07
C TYR A 70 3.15 2.30 24.62
N PHE A 71 4.02 3.31 24.66
CA PHE A 71 5.44 3.15 24.37
C PHE A 71 6.24 2.84 25.65
N ASP A 72 7.10 1.83 25.54
CA ASP A 72 8.16 1.51 26.50
C ASP A 72 9.47 1.30 25.73
N GLY A 73 10.29 2.36 25.66
CA GLY A 73 11.43 2.42 24.75
C GLY A 73 10.98 2.27 23.29
N ASN A 74 11.50 1.25 22.61
CA ASN A 74 11.11 0.91 21.24
C ASN A 74 9.90 -0.04 21.15
N MET A 75 9.39 -0.54 22.29
CA MET A 75 8.22 -1.41 22.29
C MET A 75 6.94 -0.57 22.29
N TYR A 76 6.02 -0.89 21.40
CA TYR A 76 4.67 -0.34 21.35
C TYR A 76 3.64 -1.43 21.65
N ASP A 77 2.82 -1.22 22.69
CA ASP A 77 1.88 -2.20 23.22
C ASP A 77 0.49 -1.56 23.45
N GLU A 78 -0.25 -1.34 22.37
CA GLU A 78 -1.62 -0.84 22.42
C GLU A 78 -2.62 -1.99 22.66
N PRO A 79 -3.54 -1.87 23.64
CA PRO A 79 -4.52 -2.92 23.93
C PRO A 79 -5.33 -3.35 22.71
N GLY A 80 -5.43 -4.66 22.52
CA GLY A 80 -6.16 -5.26 21.39
C GLY A 80 -5.37 -5.30 20.08
N LYS A 81 -4.10 -4.90 20.07
CA LYS A 81 -3.21 -4.99 18.92
C LYS A 81 -2.02 -5.92 19.18
N VAL A 82 -1.41 -6.35 18.09
CA VAL A 82 -0.12 -7.04 18.14
C VAL A 82 0.93 -6.06 18.66
N ARG A 83 1.72 -6.50 19.63
CA ARG A 83 2.85 -5.73 20.16
C ARG A 83 3.90 -5.54 19.07
N LEU A 84 4.36 -4.31 18.88
CA LEU A 84 5.31 -3.94 17.81
C LEU A 84 6.65 -3.53 18.42
N LEU A 85 7.74 -3.93 17.77
CA LEU A 85 9.06 -3.32 17.97
C LEU A 85 9.24 -2.23 16.91
N THR A 86 9.21 -0.98 17.34
CA THR A 86 9.42 0.20 16.49
C THR A 86 10.90 0.43 16.21
N GLN A 87 11.19 1.10 15.10
CA GLN A 87 12.57 1.40 14.69
C GLN A 87 13.12 2.61 15.43
N GLU A 88 12.30 3.64 15.62
CA GLU A 88 12.72 4.95 16.17
C GLU A 88 12.07 5.26 17.52
N GLY A 89 11.29 4.33 18.07
CA GLY A 89 10.64 4.49 19.37
C GLY A 89 9.50 5.51 19.32
N ILE A 90 9.32 6.22 20.43
CA ILE A 90 8.24 7.19 20.60
C ILE A 90 8.43 8.48 19.77
N THR A 91 9.65 8.74 19.28
CA THR A 91 10.04 10.03 18.68
C THR A 91 9.19 10.41 17.46
N PRO A 92 8.96 9.53 16.45
CA PRO A 92 8.16 9.91 15.28
C PRO A 92 6.69 10.23 15.63
N LEU A 93 6.14 9.60 16.67
CA LEU A 93 4.79 9.91 17.16
C LEU A 93 4.75 11.31 17.80
N GLN A 94 5.71 11.65 18.65
CA GLN A 94 5.80 12.99 19.25
C GLN A 94 5.98 14.09 18.19
N GLU A 95 6.83 13.83 17.19
CA GLU A 95 6.98 14.71 16.04
C GLU A 95 5.67 14.89 15.27
N CYS A 96 4.97 13.79 14.99
CA CYS A 96 3.69 13.82 14.27
C CYS A 96 2.66 14.66 15.03
N ILE A 97 2.53 14.47 16.35
CA ILE A 97 1.64 15.26 17.21
C ILE A 97 1.96 16.76 17.09
N ARG A 98 3.23 17.14 17.20
CA ARG A 98 3.66 18.54 17.06
C ARG A 98 3.33 19.10 15.69
N VAL A 99 3.65 18.36 14.62
CA VAL A 99 3.35 18.77 13.24
C VAL A 99 1.85 18.99 13.05
N LEU A 100 1.01 18.03 13.45
CA LEU A 100 -0.44 18.15 13.32
C LEU A 100 -1.02 19.29 14.16
N LYS A 101 -0.44 19.56 15.33
CA LYS A 101 -0.83 20.71 16.15
C LYS A 101 -0.60 22.04 15.45
N ASP A 102 0.41 22.15 14.59
CA ASP A 102 0.75 23.39 13.89
C ASP A 102 0.26 23.42 12.42
N THR A 103 -0.26 22.29 11.92
CA THR A 103 -0.71 22.16 10.53
C THR A 103 -1.99 22.96 10.28
N ALA A 104 -1.98 23.76 9.21
CA ALA A 104 -3.17 24.42 8.71
C ALA A 104 -4.15 23.39 8.12
N VAL A 105 -5.45 23.66 8.28
CA VAL A 105 -6.51 22.85 7.67
C VAL A 105 -6.29 22.74 6.17
N ALA A 106 -6.35 21.52 5.63
CA ALA A 106 -6.31 21.25 4.20
C ALA A 106 -7.69 20.88 3.68
N GLU A 107 -7.94 21.17 2.41
CA GLU A 107 -9.18 20.73 1.75
C GLU A 107 -9.28 19.19 1.75
N PRO A 108 -10.51 18.66 1.89
CA PRO A 108 -10.73 17.22 1.83
C PRO A 108 -10.38 16.67 0.44
N LEU A 109 -9.80 15.47 0.43
CA LEU A 109 -9.55 14.69 -0.76
C LEU A 109 -10.85 14.08 -1.29
N THR A 110 -10.98 14.07 -2.62
CA THR A 110 -12.03 13.36 -3.34
C THR A 110 -11.48 12.06 -3.93
N LEU A 111 -12.22 10.97 -3.77
CA LEU A 111 -11.87 9.68 -4.36
C LEU A 111 -12.05 9.73 -5.89
N GLU A 112 -11.04 9.27 -6.64
CA GLU A 112 -11.07 9.22 -8.10
C GLU A 112 -10.91 7.80 -8.62
N THR A 113 -11.86 7.36 -9.46
CA THR A 113 -11.92 6.01 -10.01
C THR A 113 -10.63 5.57 -10.70
N GLY A 114 -10.05 6.45 -11.53
CA GLY A 114 -8.86 6.12 -12.30
C GLY A 114 -7.61 5.99 -11.42
N LEU A 115 -7.51 6.81 -10.36
CA LEU A 115 -6.47 6.66 -9.35
C LEU A 115 -6.67 5.38 -8.54
N CYS A 116 -7.90 5.01 -8.18
CA CYS A 116 -8.16 3.72 -7.51
C CYS A 116 -7.72 2.54 -8.37
N ARG A 117 -7.94 2.59 -9.69
CA ARG A 117 -7.47 1.53 -10.61
C ARG A 117 -5.95 1.43 -10.65
N SER A 118 -5.26 2.57 -10.65
CA SER A 118 -3.79 2.64 -10.57
C SER A 118 -3.28 2.02 -9.26
N ALA A 119 -3.78 2.49 -8.12
CA ALA A 119 -3.39 2.02 -6.80
C ALA A 119 -3.73 0.53 -6.60
N GLN A 120 -4.91 0.09 -7.03
CA GLN A 120 -5.34 -1.30 -6.91
C GLN A 120 -4.48 -2.24 -7.75
N TRP A 121 -4.03 -1.79 -8.93
CA TRP A 121 -3.10 -2.57 -9.74
C TRP A 121 -1.81 -2.83 -8.98
N LEU A 122 -1.20 -1.82 -8.35
CA LEU A 122 0.03 -2.02 -7.58
C LEU A 122 -0.21 -2.87 -6.33
N ALA A 123 -1.32 -2.68 -5.62
CA ALA A 123 -1.66 -3.50 -4.47
C ALA A 123 -1.80 -4.98 -4.83
N ASN A 124 -2.43 -5.28 -5.96
CA ASN A 124 -2.56 -6.65 -6.48
C ASN A 124 -1.21 -7.22 -6.92
N ASP A 125 -0.39 -6.41 -7.59
CA ASP A 125 0.94 -6.80 -8.05
C ASP A 125 1.85 -7.17 -6.87
N GLN A 126 1.86 -6.36 -5.82
CA GLN A 126 2.63 -6.63 -4.60
C GLN A 126 2.09 -7.81 -3.81
N ALA A 127 0.76 -7.96 -3.75
CA ALA A 127 0.14 -9.15 -3.17
C ALA A 127 0.46 -10.43 -3.97
N TYR A 128 0.66 -10.34 -5.28
CA TYR A 128 1.05 -11.48 -6.10
C TYR A 128 2.54 -11.82 -5.93
N THR A 129 3.40 -10.81 -6.03
CA THR A 129 4.87 -10.98 -6.08
C THR A 129 5.54 -11.04 -4.71
N GLY A 130 4.90 -10.54 -3.66
CA GLY A 130 5.54 -10.28 -2.36
C GLY A 130 6.46 -9.05 -2.37
N GLY A 131 6.42 -8.23 -3.42
CA GLY A 131 7.22 -7.02 -3.54
C GLY A 131 6.74 -5.87 -2.64
N MET A 132 7.63 -4.92 -2.38
CA MET A 132 7.34 -3.67 -1.66
C MET A 132 7.93 -2.48 -2.42
N GLY A 133 7.42 -1.27 -2.17
CA GLY A 133 7.88 -0.02 -2.78
C GLY A 133 6.95 0.51 -3.88
N HIS A 134 7.48 1.33 -4.78
CA HIS A 134 6.69 2.14 -5.72
C HIS A 134 6.73 1.65 -7.18
N THR A 135 7.58 0.67 -7.48
CA THR A 135 7.77 0.14 -8.83
C THR A 135 7.00 -1.18 -8.96
N GLY A 136 6.18 -1.28 -10.00
CA GLY A 136 5.47 -2.52 -10.33
C GLY A 136 6.40 -3.56 -10.95
N SER A 137 5.98 -4.83 -10.91
CA SER A 137 6.73 -5.94 -11.53
C SER A 137 6.86 -5.81 -13.05
N ASP A 138 5.98 -5.03 -13.69
CA ASP A 138 6.05 -4.66 -15.11
C ASP A 138 6.98 -3.46 -15.40
N GLY A 139 7.69 -2.97 -14.39
CA GLY A 139 8.59 -1.81 -14.47
C GLY A 139 7.89 -0.46 -14.41
N SER A 140 6.56 -0.41 -14.24
CA SER A 140 5.82 0.85 -14.15
C SER A 140 6.12 1.59 -12.84
N ASP A 141 6.25 2.91 -12.93
CA ASP A 141 6.19 3.83 -11.80
C ASP A 141 4.77 4.38 -11.62
N LEU A 142 4.59 5.21 -10.59
CA LEU A 142 3.32 5.89 -10.29
C LEU A 142 2.74 6.61 -11.52
N VAL A 143 3.56 7.41 -12.19
CA VAL A 143 3.11 8.24 -13.33
C VAL A 143 2.63 7.36 -14.47
N THR A 144 3.39 6.30 -14.78
CA THR A 144 3.02 5.30 -15.79
C THR A 144 1.69 4.65 -15.46
N ARG A 145 1.45 4.26 -14.19
CA ARG A 145 0.20 3.63 -13.78
C ARG A 145 -1.00 4.58 -13.82
N ILE A 146 -0.88 5.79 -13.27
CA ILE A 146 -1.95 6.79 -13.29
C ILE A 146 -2.36 7.12 -14.74
N ASN A 147 -1.38 7.26 -15.64
CA ASN A 147 -1.62 7.61 -17.04
C ASN A 147 -2.33 6.53 -17.86
N ARG A 148 -2.48 5.29 -17.33
CA ARG A 148 -3.33 4.25 -17.95
C ARG A 148 -4.82 4.58 -17.89
N TYR A 149 -5.23 5.41 -16.92
CA TYR A 149 -6.64 5.62 -16.57
C TYR A 149 -7.10 7.08 -16.64
N GLY A 150 -6.18 8.02 -16.86
CA GLY A 150 -6.48 9.44 -16.85
C GLY A 150 -5.23 10.30 -16.96
N THR A 151 -5.39 11.60 -16.71
CA THR A 151 -4.31 12.57 -16.65
C THR A 151 -4.40 13.31 -15.33
N TRP A 152 -3.25 13.46 -14.66
CA TRP A 152 -3.13 14.24 -13.43
C TRP A 152 -2.53 15.62 -13.74
N GLY A 153 -2.76 16.58 -12.85
CA GLY A 153 -2.19 17.91 -12.94
C GLY A 153 -1.66 18.40 -11.60
N ILE A 154 -0.92 19.51 -11.65
CA ILE A 154 -0.23 20.17 -10.53
C ILE A 154 0.93 19.32 -9.98
N LEU A 155 0.62 18.14 -9.43
CA LEU A 155 1.55 17.17 -8.86
C LEU A 155 0.85 15.82 -8.63
N CYS A 156 1.63 14.75 -8.51
CA CYS A 156 1.18 13.44 -8.05
C CYS A 156 2.10 12.88 -6.95
N GLY A 157 1.61 11.93 -6.16
CA GLY A 157 2.40 11.24 -5.13
C GLY A 157 1.79 9.89 -4.76
N GLU A 158 2.56 9.01 -4.14
CA GLU A 158 2.13 7.66 -3.75
C GLU A 158 2.55 7.37 -2.32
N ASN A 159 1.64 6.77 -1.54
CA ASN A 159 1.97 6.15 -0.27
C ASN A 159 1.66 4.65 -0.34
N CYS A 160 2.53 3.83 0.25
CA CYS A 160 2.32 2.40 0.39
C CYS A 160 2.35 2.02 1.87
N ALA A 161 1.32 1.33 2.36
CA ALA A 161 1.26 0.77 3.70
C ALA A 161 1.16 -0.75 3.64
N TYR A 162 1.73 -1.41 4.64
CA TYR A 162 1.75 -2.87 4.73
C TYR A 162 1.29 -3.36 6.10
N GLY A 163 0.56 -4.48 6.11
CA GLY A 163 0.13 -5.23 7.29
C GLY A 163 -1.14 -4.71 7.99
N SER A 164 -1.37 -3.40 8.02
CA SER A 164 -2.58 -2.83 8.63
C SER A 164 -3.83 -3.04 7.76
N ILE A 165 -4.96 -3.38 8.38
CA ILE A 165 -6.24 -3.69 7.68
C ILE A 165 -7.41 -2.78 8.07
N THR A 166 -7.20 -1.83 8.98
CA THR A 166 -8.22 -0.84 9.36
C THR A 166 -7.81 0.53 8.85
N ALA A 167 -8.78 1.35 8.43
CA ALA A 167 -8.51 2.69 7.91
C ALA A 167 -7.70 3.56 8.89
N ARG A 168 -8.07 3.54 10.17
CA ARG A 168 -7.38 4.24 11.27
C ARG A 168 -5.91 3.83 11.34
N ASP A 169 -5.64 2.53 11.37
CA ASP A 169 -4.28 2.03 11.61
C ASP A 169 -3.38 2.25 10.41
N ILE A 170 -3.92 2.09 9.19
CA ILE A 170 -3.22 2.42 7.94
C ILE A 170 -2.80 3.90 7.93
N VAL A 171 -3.72 4.82 8.24
CA VAL A 171 -3.44 6.26 8.21
C VAL A 171 -2.50 6.66 9.35
N VAL A 172 -2.69 6.15 10.56
CA VAL A 172 -1.81 6.41 11.70
C VAL A 172 -0.39 5.91 11.45
N GLN A 173 -0.23 4.71 10.89
CA GLN A 173 1.08 4.15 10.52
C GLN A 173 1.83 5.08 9.56
N LEU A 174 1.15 5.56 8.51
CA LEU A 174 1.74 6.48 7.53
C LEU A 174 1.97 7.91 8.06
N LEU A 175 1.23 8.35 9.08
CA LEU A 175 1.44 9.65 9.73
C LEU A 175 2.62 9.65 10.70
N ILE A 176 2.74 8.59 11.51
CA ILE A 176 3.86 8.40 12.41
C ILE A 176 5.13 8.18 11.58
N ASP A 177 5.02 7.32 10.56
CA ASP A 177 6.04 7.05 9.56
C ASP A 177 7.37 6.54 10.16
N ASP A 178 7.25 5.62 11.12
CA ASP A 178 8.38 5.00 11.82
C ASP A 178 9.28 4.22 10.86
N GLY A 179 10.58 4.44 10.96
CA GLY A 179 11.59 3.90 10.05
C GLY A 179 11.79 4.68 8.75
N VAL A 180 11.07 5.78 8.53
CA VAL A 180 11.14 6.59 7.30
C VAL A 180 11.60 8.01 7.65
N PRO A 181 12.92 8.30 7.66
CA PRO A 181 13.45 9.58 8.12
C PRO A 181 12.89 10.82 7.38
N SER A 182 12.50 10.66 6.10
CA SER A 182 11.93 11.74 5.30
C SER A 182 10.50 12.11 5.71
N ARG A 183 9.81 11.21 6.43
CA ARG A 183 8.38 11.33 6.78
C ARG A 183 7.51 11.59 5.55
N GLY A 184 7.94 11.04 4.40
CA GLY A 184 7.37 11.32 3.09
C GLY A 184 5.88 11.00 3.02
N HIS A 185 5.45 9.94 3.72
CA HIS A 185 4.04 9.54 3.73
C HIS A 185 3.18 10.57 4.46
N ARG A 186 3.64 11.04 5.63
CA ARG A 186 2.99 12.15 6.37
C ARG A 186 2.93 13.42 5.53
N ILE A 187 4.03 13.77 4.86
CA ILE A 187 4.09 14.96 4.00
C ILE A 187 3.03 14.86 2.89
N ASN A 188 2.91 13.71 2.22
CA ASN A 188 1.89 13.50 1.21
C ASN A 188 0.46 13.66 1.77
N ILE A 189 0.15 13.04 2.92
CA ILE A 189 -1.18 13.12 3.55
C ILE A 189 -1.58 14.58 3.84
N LEU A 190 -0.63 15.40 4.29
CA LEU A 190 -0.87 16.79 4.72
C LEU A 190 -0.70 17.82 3.60
N LYS A 191 -0.27 17.41 2.40
CA LYS A 191 0.04 18.32 1.31
C LYS A 191 -1.21 19.06 0.82
N GLN A 192 -1.15 20.39 0.79
CA GLN A 192 -2.28 21.26 0.47
C GLN A 192 -2.72 21.15 -0.98
N GLU A 193 -1.76 20.89 -1.86
CA GLU A 193 -1.94 20.83 -3.30
C GLU A 193 -2.65 19.55 -3.75
N PHE A 194 -2.59 18.46 -2.98
CA PHE A 194 -3.36 17.26 -3.28
C PHE A 194 -4.84 17.47 -2.97
N LYS A 195 -5.70 17.17 -3.96
CA LYS A 195 -7.16 17.28 -3.87
C LYS A 195 -7.86 15.97 -4.22
N LYS A 196 -7.14 15.07 -4.88
CA LYS A 196 -7.64 13.81 -5.41
C LYS A 196 -6.84 12.66 -4.82
N VAL A 197 -7.50 11.53 -4.60
CA VAL A 197 -6.85 10.30 -4.14
C VAL A 197 -7.50 9.07 -4.76
N GLY A 198 -6.70 8.04 -5.01
CA GLY A 198 -7.17 6.69 -5.29
C GLY A 198 -6.64 5.73 -4.24
N ILE A 199 -7.44 4.75 -3.85
CA ILE A 199 -7.05 3.74 -2.87
C ILE A 199 -7.09 2.36 -3.52
N GLY A 200 -6.01 1.60 -3.33
CA GLY A 200 -5.93 0.19 -3.66
C GLY A 200 -5.65 -0.63 -2.41
N PHE A 201 -6.26 -1.82 -2.30
CA PHE A 201 -6.03 -2.70 -1.17
C PHE A 201 -6.06 -4.18 -1.57
N ASN A 202 -5.14 -4.97 -1.02
CA ASN A 202 -5.15 -6.42 -1.16
C ASN A 202 -4.54 -7.10 0.08
N LYS A 203 -5.24 -8.06 0.66
CA LYS A 203 -4.84 -8.85 1.85
C LYS A 203 -4.67 -10.34 1.57
N THR A 204 -4.46 -10.71 0.31
CA THR A 204 -4.47 -12.08 -0.17
C THR A 204 -3.13 -12.44 -0.81
N GLY A 205 -2.94 -13.72 -1.14
CA GLY A 205 -1.71 -14.18 -1.78
C GLY A 205 -0.48 -13.98 -0.89
N ASN A 206 0.58 -13.42 -1.48
CA ASN A 206 1.87 -13.14 -0.87
C ASN A 206 1.97 -11.70 -0.33
N ALA A 207 0.84 -11.05 -0.01
CA ALA A 207 0.83 -9.69 0.52
C ALA A 207 1.85 -9.52 1.67
N PRO A 208 2.85 -8.61 1.53
CA PRO A 208 3.82 -8.35 2.58
C PRO A 208 3.14 -8.02 3.91
N TYR A 209 3.54 -8.73 4.96
CA TYR A 209 2.94 -8.62 6.30
C TYR A 209 1.42 -8.88 6.35
N GLY A 210 0.86 -9.53 5.34
CA GLY A 210 -0.54 -9.95 5.25
C GLY A 210 -1.49 -8.95 4.55
N ALA A 211 -1.05 -7.72 4.27
CA ALA A 211 -1.89 -6.74 3.57
C ALA A 211 -1.06 -5.65 2.89
N VAL A 212 -1.57 -5.13 1.78
CA VAL A 212 -1.03 -3.99 1.03
C VAL A 212 -2.12 -2.95 0.86
N THR A 213 -1.81 -1.69 1.18
CA THR A 213 -2.61 -0.52 0.81
C THR A 213 -1.74 0.43 -0.01
N VAL A 214 -2.29 0.91 -1.13
CA VAL A 214 -1.66 1.94 -1.97
C VAL A 214 -2.57 3.16 -2.02
N MET A 215 -2.00 4.35 -1.90
CA MET A 215 -2.70 5.63 -2.01
C MET A 215 -2.05 6.48 -3.10
N ASP A 216 -2.75 6.71 -4.20
CA ASP A 216 -2.28 7.54 -5.30
C ASP A 216 -2.92 8.92 -5.21
N PHE A 217 -2.13 9.96 -4.97
CA PHE A 217 -2.58 11.33 -4.83
C PHE A 217 -2.37 12.13 -6.11
N ALA A 218 -3.26 13.09 -6.37
CA ALA A 218 -3.08 14.09 -7.42
C ALA A 218 -3.65 15.45 -7.01
N GLY A 219 -3.08 16.54 -7.54
CA GLY A 219 -3.62 17.88 -7.32
C GLY A 219 -4.89 18.15 -8.13
N SER A 220 -4.91 17.66 -9.36
CA SER A 220 -6.13 17.53 -10.16
C SER A 220 -6.11 16.21 -10.91
N TYR A 221 -7.28 15.71 -11.30
CA TYR A 221 -7.39 14.48 -12.07
C TYR A 221 -8.52 14.55 -13.09
N THR A 222 -8.26 14.03 -14.28
CA THR A 222 -9.25 13.86 -15.35
C THR A 222 -9.17 12.42 -15.83
N GLY A 223 -10.17 11.62 -15.47
CA GLY A 223 -10.26 10.22 -15.90
C GLY A 223 -10.56 10.08 -17.39
N ILE A 224 -10.10 9.00 -18.00
CA ILE A 224 -10.55 8.60 -19.33
C ILE A 224 -12.00 8.12 -19.21
N SER A 225 -12.93 8.79 -19.87
CA SER A 225 -14.32 8.35 -19.93
C SER A 225 -14.39 6.98 -20.61
N LYS A 226 -14.74 5.93 -19.86
CA LYS A 226 -15.32 4.72 -20.44
C LYS A 226 -16.70 4.51 -19.83
N ASN A 227 -17.69 4.50 -20.72
CA ASN A 227 -19.05 4.01 -20.48
C ASN A 227 -18.98 2.56 -19.97
N SER A 228 -18.83 2.37 -18.67
CA SER A 228 -19.20 1.12 -18.00
C SER A 228 -19.17 1.33 -16.50
N SER A 229 -20.37 1.32 -15.95
CA SER A 229 -20.72 1.22 -14.53
C SER A 229 -19.91 0.15 -13.81
N PHE A 230 -19.51 0.50 -12.59
CA PHE A 230 -18.89 -0.36 -11.58
C PHE A 230 -19.72 -1.58 -11.23
#